data_AF-A0A1F5ENL7-F1
#
_entry.id   AF-A0A1F5ENL7-F1
#
_cell.length_a   1.000
_cell.length_b   1.000
_cell.length_c   1.000
_cell.angle_alpha   90.00
_cell.angle_beta   90.00
_cell.angle_gamma   90.00
#
_symmetry.space_group_name_H-M   'P 1'
#
loop_
_entity.id
_entity.type
_entity.pdbx_description
1 polymer ?
#
loop_
_entity_poly.entity_id
_entity_poly.type
_entity_poly.pdbx_seq_one_letter_code
_entity_poly.pdbx_strand_id
1 'polypeptide(L)'
;MKKVEQINSDGKVFLERDNIFGKKEIEKIISKYFVAKEENGYFVFERNKEKYFLFIKNVTYLGHPHPIHKKRIQVSKKWSDLLTNKNSFLLGIYNCKDNIVFVLFDKKTRGKNSSAHIHTIDIVKAVESGIFQKVDKMGNNLVVFREDKIKEVFDSIIKKEKIKNVEEIELFNVFSDNIDKKWNGIKSYSEMIDRKFSQALQPEWPGFYLEFKFEDFLNKKLKYKKICKYKRNKNVGSLDFDLEFVKNNFLGDLKTHDVNSRAVLGNDKISVHKVINDYERLWYVVFELTSEKDKNFDCKVSRFWNQKLRELRNKNKEDISYCNKMKYNIVLNNLYILEINKFNEKYLSDMKQGRNSDGNLRNLKIMINKKDIDNFVIYRKNLYSQ
;
A
#
# COMPACT_ATOMS: atom_id res chain seq x y z
N MET A 1 28.17 14.51 4.02
CA MET A 1 26.75 14.06 4.04
C MET A 1 26.47 13.14 2.87
N LYS A 2 25.80 12.01 3.12
CA LYS A 2 25.42 10.97 2.15
C LYS A 2 24.41 11.54 1.13
N LYS A 3 24.54 11.22 -0.16
CA LYS A 3 23.49 11.49 -1.16
C LYS A 3 22.33 10.52 -0.94
N VAL A 4 21.11 11.04 -0.93
CA VAL A 4 19.86 10.31 -0.66
C VAL A 4 18.84 10.64 -1.73
N GLU A 5 17.70 9.95 -1.74
CA GLU A 5 16.65 10.28 -2.72
C GLU A 5 16.06 11.66 -2.43
N GLN A 6 16.00 12.48 -3.47
CA GLN A 6 15.31 13.76 -3.50
C GLN A 6 14.34 13.80 -4.68
N ILE A 7 13.32 14.65 -4.58
CA ILE A 7 12.21 14.78 -5.50
C ILE A 7 12.13 16.24 -5.95
N ASN A 8 12.22 16.49 -7.27
CA ASN A 8 12.00 17.83 -7.82
C ASN A 8 10.49 18.13 -7.97
N SER A 9 10.18 19.34 -8.44
CA SER A 9 8.80 19.80 -8.69
C SER A 9 8.02 18.95 -9.69
N ASP A 10 8.70 18.22 -10.58
CA ASP A 10 8.09 17.36 -11.60
C ASP A 10 7.90 15.91 -11.11
N GLY A 11 8.19 15.63 -9.83
CA GLY A 11 8.08 14.30 -9.24
C GLY A 11 9.27 13.37 -9.58
N LYS A 12 10.28 13.85 -10.29
CA LYS A 12 11.47 13.05 -10.65
C LYS A 12 12.34 12.80 -9.42
N VAL A 13 12.63 11.53 -9.17
CA VAL A 13 13.54 11.10 -8.11
C VAL A 13 14.98 11.09 -8.61
N PHE A 14 15.89 11.71 -7.85
CA PHE A 14 17.34 11.72 -8.11
C PHE A 14 18.12 11.68 -6.80
N LEU A 15 19.45 11.52 -6.87
CA LEU A 15 20.31 11.45 -5.70
C LEU A 15 20.97 12.80 -5.39
N GLU A 16 20.67 13.36 -4.23
CA GLU A 16 21.26 14.60 -3.74
C GLU A 16 21.27 14.65 -2.20
N ARG A 17 22.04 15.56 -1.62
CA ARG A 17 22.03 15.84 -0.17
C ARG A 17 20.69 16.47 0.25
N ASP A 18 20.32 16.30 1.52
CA ASP A 18 19.17 17.01 2.07
C ASP A 18 19.41 18.51 2.07
N ASN A 19 18.37 19.26 1.72
CA ASN A 19 18.32 20.70 1.92
C ASN A 19 17.44 20.98 3.14
N ILE A 20 17.88 21.86 4.04
CA ILE A 20 17.16 22.21 5.26
C ILE A 20 16.92 23.71 5.30
N PHE A 21 15.71 24.10 5.66
CA PHE A 21 15.41 25.49 5.96
C PHE A 21 15.87 25.84 7.39
N GLY A 22 16.52 27.00 7.52
CA GLY A 22 16.73 27.65 8.80
C GLY A 22 15.44 28.21 9.38
N LYS A 23 15.48 28.64 10.66
CA LYS A 23 14.30 29.15 11.37
C LYS A 23 13.61 30.31 10.62
N LYS A 24 14.38 31.30 10.19
CA LYS A 24 13.87 32.48 9.46
C LYS A 24 13.21 32.14 8.13
N GLU A 25 13.71 31.11 7.44
CA GLU A 25 13.13 30.67 6.17
C GLU A 25 11.80 29.94 6.40
N ILE A 26 11.73 29.10 7.42
CA ILE A 26 10.47 28.47 7.85
C ILE A 26 9.46 29.55 8.24
N GLU A 27 9.85 30.55 9.05
CA GLU A 27 9.01 31.69 9.40
C GLU A 27 8.46 32.38 8.14
N LYS A 28 9.35 32.72 7.18
CA LYS A 28 8.96 33.35 5.91
C LYS A 28 7.96 32.51 5.10
N ILE A 29 8.16 31.20 5.02
CA ILE A 29 7.27 30.28 4.29
C ILE A 29 5.89 30.26 4.95
N ILE A 30 5.84 30.11 6.27
CA ILE A 30 4.59 29.96 7.02
C ILE A 30 3.80 31.27 7.04
N SER A 31 4.47 32.41 7.13
CA SER A 31 3.83 33.73 7.07
C SER A 31 3.11 34.02 5.74
N LYS A 32 3.42 33.29 4.64
CA LYS A 32 2.64 33.39 3.39
C LYS A 32 1.20 32.87 3.54
N TYR A 33 0.98 31.95 4.48
CA TYR A 33 -0.26 31.17 4.58
C TYR A 33 -1.03 31.42 5.86
N PHE A 34 -0.32 31.77 6.93
CA PHE A 34 -0.89 32.00 8.25
C PHE A 34 -0.38 33.32 8.81
N VAL A 35 -1.27 34.10 9.41
CA VAL A 35 -0.86 35.16 10.35
C VAL A 35 -0.44 34.46 11.64
N ALA A 36 0.80 33.98 11.65
CA ALA A 36 1.33 33.16 12.73
C ALA A 36 2.42 33.90 13.50
N LYS A 37 2.42 33.74 14.83
CA LYS A 37 3.47 34.24 15.72
C LYS A 37 4.29 33.06 16.23
N GLU A 38 5.62 33.19 16.22
CA GLU A 38 6.48 32.17 16.82
C GLU A 38 6.53 32.35 18.35
N GLU A 39 6.31 31.24 19.06
CA GLU A 39 6.31 31.18 20.52
C GLU A 39 7.03 29.89 20.94
N ASN A 40 8.15 30.01 21.66
CA ASN A 40 8.85 28.87 22.29
C ASN A 40 9.11 27.65 21.36
N GLY A 41 9.43 27.89 20.09
CA GLY A 41 9.77 26.86 19.12
C GLY A 41 8.57 26.25 18.37
N TYR A 42 7.40 26.85 18.44
CA TYR A 42 6.23 26.53 17.60
C TYR A 42 5.55 27.81 17.11
N PHE A 43 4.64 27.68 16.15
CA PHE A 43 3.88 28.80 15.60
C PHE A 43 2.44 28.77 16.11
N VAL A 44 1.91 29.92 16.49
CA VAL A 44 0.51 30.09 16.90
C VAL A 44 -0.20 30.91 15.84
N PHE A 45 -1.32 30.41 15.34
CA PHE A 45 -2.21 31.16 14.47
C PHE A 45 -3.65 31.04 14.94
N GLU A 46 -4.45 32.06 14.64
CA GLU A 46 -5.87 32.08 14.97
C GLU A 46 -6.70 31.87 13.71
N ARG A 47 -7.75 31.07 13.82
CA ARG A 47 -8.75 30.92 12.76
C ARG A 47 -10.12 30.65 13.38
N ASN A 48 -11.16 31.33 12.90
CA ASN A 48 -12.52 31.21 13.44
C ASN A 48 -12.59 31.40 14.98
N LYS A 49 -11.81 32.34 15.53
CA LYS A 49 -11.68 32.58 16.99
C LYS A 49 -11.09 31.42 17.80
N GLU A 50 -10.57 30.39 17.15
CA GLU A 50 -9.82 29.32 17.79
C GLU A 50 -8.32 29.49 17.55
N LYS A 51 -7.54 29.21 18.59
CA LYS A 51 -6.07 29.16 18.51
C LYS A 51 -5.63 27.77 18.06
N TYR A 52 -4.67 27.75 17.13
CA TYR A 52 -4.01 26.55 16.62
C TYR A 52 -2.50 26.63 16.81
N PHE A 53 -1.89 25.49 17.06
CA PHE A 53 -0.45 25.38 17.35
C PHE A 53 0.21 24.54 16.27
N LEU A 54 1.25 25.08 15.63
CA LEU A 54 1.92 24.46 14.49
C LEU A 54 3.38 24.17 14.84
N PHE A 55 3.69 22.88 14.96
CA PHE A 55 5.00 22.36 15.32
C PHE A 55 5.74 21.93 14.05
N ILE A 56 6.80 22.65 13.69
CA ILE A 56 7.40 22.53 12.36
C ILE A 56 8.82 22.00 12.42
N LYS A 57 9.14 21.02 11.56
CA LYS A 57 10.50 20.50 11.36
C LYS A 57 10.79 20.21 9.90
N ASN A 58 12.07 20.29 9.52
CA ASN A 58 12.51 19.81 8.21
C ASN A 58 12.34 18.29 8.11
N VAL A 59 11.87 17.84 6.94
CA VAL A 59 11.84 16.43 6.56
C VAL A 59 13.20 16.08 5.95
N THR A 60 13.96 15.23 6.64
CA THR A 60 15.33 14.85 6.23
C THR A 60 15.49 13.34 6.20
N TYR A 61 16.53 12.84 5.55
CA TYR A 61 16.90 11.44 5.58
C TYR A 61 17.06 10.91 7.01
N LEU A 62 16.56 9.70 7.23
CA LEU A 62 16.54 9.07 8.55
C LEU A 62 17.93 8.83 9.16
N GLY A 63 18.97 8.72 8.34
CA GLY A 63 20.34 8.44 8.78
C GLY A 63 20.75 6.98 8.54
N HIS A 64 22.06 6.71 8.58
CA HIS A 64 22.59 5.33 8.49
C HIS A 64 22.15 4.50 9.71
N PRO A 65 21.79 3.20 9.55
CA PRO A 65 21.89 2.34 8.35
C PRO A 65 20.63 2.29 7.47
N HIS A 66 19.71 3.24 7.59
CA HIS A 66 18.41 3.14 6.94
C HIS A 66 18.46 3.35 5.41
N PRO A 67 17.46 2.85 4.66
CA PRO A 67 17.37 3.06 3.22
C PRO A 67 17.28 4.54 2.85
N ILE A 68 17.91 4.93 1.74
CA ILE A 68 17.98 6.34 1.29
C ILE A 68 16.62 6.96 0.94
N HIS A 69 15.61 6.14 0.68
CA HIS A 69 14.24 6.59 0.44
C HIS A 69 13.47 6.95 1.72
N LYS A 70 14.00 6.60 2.91
CA LYS A 70 13.32 6.77 4.19
C LYS A 70 13.72 8.08 4.86
N LYS A 71 12.73 8.92 5.12
CA LYS A 71 12.86 10.26 5.68
C LYS A 71 12.12 10.38 7.02
N ARG A 72 12.39 11.44 7.77
CA ARG A 72 11.78 11.73 9.07
C ARG A 72 11.70 13.22 9.38
N ILE A 73 10.89 13.53 10.38
CA ILE A 73 11.10 14.69 11.26
C ILE A 73 11.60 14.23 12.62
N GLN A 74 12.38 15.09 13.30
CA GLN A 74 12.79 14.89 14.70
C GLN A 74 11.91 15.75 15.62
N VAL A 75 11.02 15.11 16.37
CA VAL A 75 10.04 15.76 17.22
C VAL A 75 10.70 16.14 18.56
N SER A 76 10.60 17.42 18.95
CA SER A 76 11.18 17.89 20.21
C SER A 76 10.42 17.31 21.41
N LYS A 77 11.16 16.85 22.43
CA LYS A 77 10.55 16.40 23.70
C LYS A 77 9.77 17.52 24.41
N LYS A 78 10.19 18.78 24.23
CA LYS A 78 9.57 19.97 24.83
C LYS A 78 8.14 20.23 24.34
N TRP A 79 7.74 19.59 23.24
CA TRP A 79 6.41 19.77 22.65
C TRP A 79 5.38 18.77 23.18
N SER A 80 5.77 17.84 24.05
CA SER A 80 4.92 16.72 24.47
C SER A 80 3.54 17.15 24.95
N ASP A 81 3.51 18.13 25.84
CA ASP A 81 2.29 18.47 26.57
C ASP A 81 1.34 19.21 25.64
N LEU A 82 1.87 20.16 24.85
CA LEU A 82 1.09 20.97 23.93
C LEU A 82 0.64 20.19 22.69
N LEU A 83 1.39 19.17 22.25
CA LEU A 83 0.97 18.29 21.15
C LEU A 83 -0.26 17.45 21.48
N THR A 84 -0.60 17.25 22.76
CA THR A 84 -1.85 16.56 23.14
C THR A 84 -3.10 17.37 22.82
N ASN A 85 -2.96 18.70 22.64
CA ASN A 85 -4.08 19.57 22.32
C ASN A 85 -4.67 19.20 20.94
N LYS A 86 -6.01 19.15 20.85
CA LYS A 86 -6.75 18.85 19.61
C LYS A 86 -6.40 19.80 18.45
N ASN A 87 -6.07 21.05 18.75
CA ASN A 87 -5.75 22.11 17.77
C ASN A 87 -4.24 22.22 17.46
N SER A 88 -3.44 21.24 17.91
CA SER A 88 -2.01 21.15 17.57
C SER A 88 -1.77 20.36 16.28
N PHE A 89 -0.83 20.80 15.46
CA PHE A 89 -0.47 20.16 14.19
C PHE A 89 1.03 19.92 14.13
N LEU A 90 1.43 18.69 13.77
CA LEU A 90 2.83 18.32 13.60
C LEU A 90 3.16 18.31 12.10
N LEU A 91 3.89 19.32 11.65
CA LEU A 91 4.14 19.59 10.23
C LEU A 91 5.63 19.41 9.88
N GLY A 92 5.88 18.55 8.90
CA GLY A 92 7.14 18.44 8.19
C GLY A 92 7.17 19.38 6.99
N ILE A 93 8.32 20.01 6.75
CA ILE A 93 8.61 20.74 5.50
C ILE A 93 9.74 20.01 4.78
N TYR A 94 9.44 19.51 3.58
CA TYR A 94 10.39 18.97 2.64
C TYR A 94 10.81 20.06 1.65
N ASN A 95 12.09 20.12 1.30
CA ASN A 95 12.64 21.05 0.33
C ASN A 95 13.67 20.38 -0.57
N CYS A 96 13.50 20.51 -1.89
CA CYS A 96 14.58 20.25 -2.84
C CYS A 96 14.39 21.04 -4.15
N LYS A 97 15.36 21.88 -4.53
CA LYS A 97 15.35 22.66 -5.78
C LYS A 97 13.99 23.35 -6.01
N ASP A 98 13.57 24.15 -5.03
CA ASP A 98 12.30 24.91 -5.01
C ASP A 98 11.02 24.05 -4.95
N ASN A 99 11.14 22.72 -4.85
CA ASN A 99 10.01 21.86 -4.53
C ASN A 99 9.75 21.86 -3.01
N ILE A 100 8.74 22.60 -2.58
CA ILE A 100 8.27 22.61 -1.18
C ILE A 100 7.05 21.70 -1.06
N VAL A 101 7.20 20.66 -0.24
CA VAL A 101 6.13 19.72 0.10
C VAL A 101 5.96 19.68 1.60
N PHE A 102 4.72 19.73 2.05
CA PHE A 102 4.36 19.66 3.45
C PHE A 102 3.91 18.24 3.82
N VAL A 103 4.18 17.86 5.06
CA VAL A 103 3.79 16.56 5.60
C VAL A 103 3.12 16.78 6.94
N LEU A 104 1.82 16.56 7.03
CA LEU A 104 1.11 16.53 8.29
C LEU A 104 1.16 15.11 8.86
N PHE A 105 1.81 14.98 10.03
CA PHE A 105 1.90 13.73 10.76
C PHE A 105 0.82 13.65 11.84
N ASP A 106 0.29 12.44 12.08
CA ASP A 106 -0.48 12.16 13.29
C ASP A 106 0.37 12.49 14.53
N LYS A 107 -0.23 13.13 15.52
CA LYS A 107 0.41 13.48 16.79
C LYS A 107 0.85 12.22 17.56
N LYS A 108 0.18 11.09 17.32
CA LYS A 108 0.51 9.77 17.88
C LYS A 108 1.77 9.14 17.27
N THR A 109 2.26 9.66 16.14
CA THR A 109 3.45 9.14 15.42
C THR A 109 4.76 9.29 16.20
N ARG A 110 4.73 9.73 17.47
CA ARG A 110 5.89 9.74 18.36
C ARG A 110 6.28 8.29 18.71
N GLY A 111 7.06 7.66 17.83
CA GLY A 111 7.70 6.40 18.15
C GLY A 111 8.63 6.53 19.37
N LYS A 112 9.17 5.39 19.86
CA LYS A 112 10.11 5.33 21.00
C LYS A 112 11.29 6.33 20.90
N ASN A 113 11.64 6.76 19.68
CA ASN A 113 12.77 7.65 19.39
C ASN A 113 12.38 9.10 19.08
N SER A 114 11.12 9.51 19.30
CA SER A 114 10.63 10.86 18.98
C SER A 114 10.83 11.27 17.51
N SER A 115 10.61 10.36 16.57
CA SER A 115 10.65 10.62 15.13
C SER A 115 9.40 10.11 14.44
N ALA A 116 8.91 10.88 13.46
CA ALA A 116 7.83 10.49 12.57
C ALA A 116 8.39 10.28 11.16
N HIS A 117 7.96 9.23 10.46
CA HIS A 117 8.60 8.74 9.24
C HIS A 117 7.74 8.92 8.00
N ILE A 118 8.40 9.14 6.87
CA ILE A 118 7.81 9.22 5.55
C ILE A 118 8.75 8.56 4.53
N HIS A 119 8.22 8.13 3.40
CA HIS A 119 8.98 7.54 2.30
C HIS A 119 8.98 8.49 1.09
N THR A 120 10.02 8.41 0.26
CA THR A 120 10.15 9.24 -0.95
C THR A 120 8.94 9.08 -1.87
N ILE A 121 8.36 7.88 -1.95
CA ILE A 121 7.14 7.62 -2.72
C ILE A 121 5.95 8.48 -2.28
N ASP A 122 5.86 8.83 -0.99
CA ASP A 122 4.74 9.62 -0.47
C ASP A 122 4.81 11.07 -0.96
N ILE A 123 6.04 11.59 -1.09
CA ILE A 123 6.31 12.92 -1.65
C ILE A 123 6.05 12.91 -3.15
N VAL A 124 6.51 11.88 -3.87
CA VAL A 124 6.21 11.70 -5.30
C VAL A 124 4.70 11.74 -5.54
N LYS A 125 3.93 10.98 -4.76
CA LYS A 125 2.47 10.94 -4.87
C LYS A 125 1.84 12.31 -4.65
N ALA A 126 2.26 13.04 -3.63
CA ALA A 126 1.76 14.38 -3.39
C ALA A 126 2.12 15.37 -4.51
N VAL A 127 3.32 15.26 -5.10
CA VAL A 127 3.72 16.10 -6.24
C VAL A 127 2.82 15.84 -7.46
N GLU A 128 2.52 14.56 -7.73
CA GLU A 128 1.63 14.13 -8.82
C GLU A 128 0.16 14.53 -8.60
N SER A 129 -0.40 14.30 -7.40
CA SER A 129 -1.84 14.47 -7.13
C SER A 129 -2.21 15.76 -6.39
N GLY A 130 -1.22 16.56 -5.97
CA GLY A 130 -1.41 17.72 -5.11
C GLY A 130 -1.54 17.37 -3.62
N ILE A 131 -2.40 16.41 -3.28
CA ILE A 131 -2.62 15.88 -1.93
C ILE A 131 -2.59 14.36 -1.98
N PHE A 132 -1.85 13.74 -1.06
CA PHE A 132 -1.76 12.31 -0.86
C PHE A 132 -1.95 11.97 0.63
N GLN A 133 -2.65 10.88 0.93
CA GLN A 133 -2.83 10.41 2.29
C GLN A 133 -2.60 8.91 2.41
N LYS A 134 -2.07 8.47 3.54
CA LYS A 134 -1.96 7.05 3.87
C LYS A 134 -1.97 6.79 5.37
N VAL A 135 -2.17 5.53 5.73
CA VAL A 135 -2.01 5.01 7.10
C VAL A 135 -0.69 4.26 7.19
N ASP A 136 0.17 4.65 8.13
CA ASP A 136 1.43 3.94 8.38
C ASP A 136 1.20 2.59 9.08
N LYS A 137 2.27 1.83 9.30
CA LYS A 137 2.18 0.47 9.87
C LYS A 137 1.80 0.47 11.36
N MET A 138 1.84 1.61 12.01
CA MET A 138 1.45 1.82 13.40
C MET A 138 0.01 2.36 13.51
N GLY A 139 -0.69 2.55 12.38
CA GLY A 139 -2.04 3.11 12.36
C GLY A 139 -2.11 4.63 12.37
N ASN A 140 -0.98 5.33 12.18
CA ASN A 140 -0.95 6.79 12.14
C ASN A 140 -1.36 7.30 10.76
N ASN A 141 -2.18 8.35 10.73
CA ASN A 141 -2.52 9.03 9.49
C ASN A 141 -1.39 9.99 9.07
N LEU A 142 -1.10 9.98 7.78
CA LEU A 142 -0.15 10.87 7.14
C LEU A 142 -0.86 11.60 6.00
N VAL A 143 -0.74 12.93 5.94
CA VAL A 143 -1.20 13.72 4.80
C VAL A 143 0.01 14.46 4.23
N VAL A 144 0.28 14.26 2.96
CA VAL A 144 1.40 14.87 2.23
C VAL A 144 0.82 15.74 1.13
N PHE A 145 1.26 16.99 1.03
CA PHE A 145 0.63 17.93 0.11
C PHE A 145 1.61 18.99 -0.37
N ARG A 146 1.44 19.44 -1.62
CA ARG A 146 2.23 20.52 -2.20
C ARG A 146 1.96 21.85 -1.51
N GLU A 147 2.88 22.80 -1.65
CA GLU A 147 2.75 24.15 -1.08
C GLU A 147 1.45 24.86 -1.51
N ASP A 148 1.00 24.70 -2.76
CA ASP A 148 -0.26 25.29 -3.25
C ASP A 148 -1.53 24.73 -2.59
N LYS A 149 -1.42 23.58 -1.91
CA LYS A 149 -2.54 22.86 -1.27
C LYS A 149 -2.68 23.12 0.22
N ILE A 150 -1.83 23.94 0.82
CA ILE A 150 -1.81 24.16 2.26
C ILE A 150 -3.12 24.72 2.81
N LYS A 151 -3.74 25.70 2.13
CA LYS A 151 -5.03 26.26 2.55
C LYS A 151 -6.13 25.21 2.48
N GLU A 152 -6.23 24.48 1.37
CA GLU A 152 -7.22 23.42 1.16
C GLU A 152 -7.14 22.36 2.28
N VAL A 153 -5.94 21.86 2.58
CA VAL A 153 -5.74 20.83 3.60
C VAL A 153 -6.09 21.32 5.00
N PHE A 154 -5.60 22.49 5.42
CA PHE A 154 -5.90 23.02 6.75
C PHE A 154 -7.38 23.36 6.92
N ASP A 155 -8.05 23.85 5.86
CA ASP A 155 -9.48 24.15 5.89
C ASP A 155 -10.29 22.87 6.11
N SER A 156 -10.00 21.81 5.36
CA SER A 156 -10.68 20.52 5.52
C SER A 156 -10.44 19.94 6.92
N ILE A 157 -9.22 20.01 7.46
CA ILE A 157 -8.93 19.49 8.81
C ILE A 157 -9.66 20.28 9.89
N ILE A 158 -9.64 21.62 9.81
CA ILE A 158 -10.33 22.49 10.78
C ILE A 158 -11.84 22.27 10.74
N LYS A 159 -12.41 22.08 9.55
CA LYS A 159 -13.83 21.74 9.37
C LYS A 159 -14.16 20.28 9.69
N LYS A 160 -13.17 19.45 10.02
CA LYS A 160 -13.30 18.00 10.25
C LYS A 160 -13.87 17.24 9.05
N GLU A 161 -13.58 17.73 7.84
CA GLU A 161 -13.91 17.07 6.59
C GLU A 161 -12.91 15.94 6.32
N LYS A 162 -13.42 14.82 5.79
CA LYS A 162 -12.53 13.74 5.34
C LYS A 162 -11.91 14.11 4.00
N ILE A 163 -10.58 14.07 3.92
CA ILE A 163 -9.87 14.06 2.65
C ILE A 163 -10.25 12.76 1.93
N LYS A 164 -10.81 12.90 0.72
CA LYS A 164 -11.33 11.75 -0.04
C LYS A 164 -10.18 10.96 -0.66
N ASN A 165 -10.31 9.63 -0.64
CA ASN A 165 -9.45 8.76 -1.43
C ASN A 165 -9.83 8.85 -2.91
N VAL A 166 -8.93 8.42 -3.79
CA VAL A 166 -9.25 8.18 -5.20
C VAL A 166 -10.25 7.02 -5.34
N GLU A 167 -11.06 7.04 -6.39
CA GLU A 167 -12.17 6.11 -6.60
C GLU A 167 -11.73 4.64 -6.62
N GLU A 168 -10.52 4.35 -7.12
CA GLU A 168 -9.95 3.00 -7.15
C GLU A 168 -9.69 2.45 -5.74
N ILE A 169 -9.19 3.29 -4.83
CA ILE A 169 -8.98 2.90 -3.43
C ILE A 169 -10.33 2.67 -2.76
N GLU A 170 -11.31 3.55 -3.03
CA GLU A 170 -12.64 3.44 -2.44
C GLU A 170 -13.38 2.17 -2.91
N LEU A 171 -13.17 1.76 -4.16
CA LEU A 171 -13.65 0.47 -4.66
C LEU A 171 -13.15 -0.68 -3.79
N PHE A 172 -11.85 -0.72 -3.45
CA PHE A 172 -11.30 -1.79 -2.60
C PHE A 172 -11.70 -1.66 -1.14
N ASN A 173 -11.96 -0.45 -0.64
CA ASN A 173 -12.56 -0.27 0.68
C ASN A 173 -13.92 -0.94 0.74
N VAL A 174 -14.81 -0.60 -0.18
CA VAL A 174 -16.16 -1.18 -0.23
C VAL A 174 -16.09 -2.68 -0.46
N PHE A 175 -15.24 -3.16 -1.38
CA PHE A 175 -15.05 -4.58 -1.59
C PHE A 175 -14.61 -5.28 -0.31
N SER A 176 -13.60 -4.73 0.38
CA SER A 176 -13.13 -5.28 1.65
C SER A 176 -14.27 -5.29 2.69
N ASP A 177 -15.11 -4.27 2.78
CA ASP A 177 -16.20 -4.28 3.77
C ASP A 177 -17.32 -5.29 3.46
N ASN A 178 -17.40 -5.78 2.21
CA ASN A 178 -18.45 -6.69 1.76
C ASN A 178 -18.02 -8.16 1.67
N ILE A 179 -16.80 -8.50 2.08
CA ILE A 179 -16.33 -9.90 2.10
C ILE A 179 -16.16 -10.42 3.52
N ASP A 180 -16.56 -11.67 3.73
CA ASP A 180 -16.23 -12.40 4.97
C ASP A 180 -14.71 -12.47 5.15
N LYS A 181 -14.26 -12.39 6.39
CA LYS A 181 -12.84 -12.38 6.76
C LYS A 181 -12.31 -13.76 7.08
N LYS A 182 -13.16 -14.76 7.30
CA LYS A 182 -12.76 -16.11 7.67
C LYS A 182 -13.15 -17.09 6.56
N TRP A 183 -12.17 -17.72 5.92
CA TRP A 183 -12.46 -18.67 4.84
C TRP A 183 -12.03 -20.08 5.23
N ASN A 184 -12.86 -21.06 4.89
CA ASN A 184 -12.55 -22.48 5.03
C ASN A 184 -12.34 -23.10 3.65
N GLY A 185 -11.28 -23.88 3.49
CA GLY A 185 -10.87 -24.42 2.20
C GLY A 185 -11.95 -25.26 1.51
N ILE A 186 -12.63 -26.17 2.23
CA ILE A 186 -13.69 -27.00 1.64
C ILE A 186 -14.85 -26.10 1.17
N LYS A 187 -15.32 -25.20 2.03
CA LYS A 187 -16.41 -24.27 1.67
C LYS A 187 -16.05 -23.39 0.47
N SER A 188 -14.83 -22.86 0.44
CA SER A 188 -14.32 -22.04 -0.66
C SER A 188 -14.25 -22.81 -1.98
N TYR A 189 -13.72 -24.05 -1.97
CA TYR A 189 -13.72 -24.89 -3.16
C TYR A 189 -15.14 -25.22 -3.63
N SER A 190 -16.03 -25.65 -2.73
CA SER A 190 -17.42 -25.96 -3.07
C SER A 190 -18.11 -24.76 -3.73
N GLU A 191 -18.01 -23.58 -3.13
CA GLU A 191 -18.63 -22.37 -3.69
C GLU A 191 -18.10 -22.03 -5.10
N MET A 192 -16.78 -22.11 -5.30
CA MET A 192 -16.18 -21.88 -6.62
C MET A 192 -16.61 -22.93 -7.65
N ILE A 193 -16.69 -24.20 -7.26
CA ILE A 193 -17.13 -25.31 -8.13
C ILE A 193 -18.60 -25.12 -8.52
N ASP A 194 -19.48 -24.87 -7.54
CA ASP A 194 -20.92 -24.69 -7.74
C ASP A 194 -21.20 -23.50 -8.67
N ARG A 195 -20.40 -22.44 -8.58
CA ARG A 195 -20.45 -21.26 -9.46
C ARG A 195 -19.67 -21.42 -10.77
N LYS A 196 -19.13 -22.61 -11.05
CA LYS A 196 -18.37 -22.93 -12.27
C LYS A 196 -17.18 -21.99 -12.52
N PHE A 197 -16.52 -21.54 -11.47
CA PHE A 197 -15.33 -20.70 -11.57
C PHE A 197 -14.17 -21.50 -12.18
N SER A 198 -13.61 -21.02 -13.29
CA SER A 198 -12.71 -21.84 -14.13
C SER A 198 -11.41 -22.30 -13.44
N GLN A 199 -10.94 -21.54 -12.44
CA GLN A 199 -9.75 -21.85 -11.65
C GLN A 199 -10.08 -22.46 -10.28
N ALA A 200 -11.30 -22.94 -10.07
CA ALA A 200 -11.76 -23.45 -8.77
C ALA A 200 -10.82 -24.49 -8.16
N LEU A 201 -10.23 -25.37 -8.97
CA LEU A 201 -9.41 -26.49 -8.52
C LEU A 201 -7.90 -26.20 -8.45
N GLN A 202 -7.49 -24.94 -8.34
CA GLN A 202 -6.09 -24.59 -8.11
C GLN A 202 -5.70 -24.76 -6.64
N PRO A 203 -4.51 -25.30 -6.32
CA PRO A 203 -4.12 -25.66 -4.95
C PRO A 203 -3.87 -24.45 -4.03
N GLU A 204 -3.47 -23.31 -4.60
CA GLU A 204 -3.32 -22.04 -3.88
C GLU A 204 -4.66 -21.31 -3.78
N TRP A 205 -5.66 -22.02 -3.26
CA TRP A 205 -7.06 -21.60 -3.26
C TRP A 205 -7.34 -20.21 -2.65
N PRO A 206 -6.60 -19.68 -1.66
CA PRO A 206 -6.92 -18.35 -1.13
C PRO A 206 -6.82 -17.23 -2.18
N GLY A 207 -5.83 -17.30 -3.07
CA GLY A 207 -5.67 -16.32 -4.15
C GLY A 207 -6.81 -16.41 -5.16
N PHE A 208 -7.10 -17.62 -5.64
CA PHE A 208 -8.18 -17.84 -6.60
C PHE A 208 -9.57 -17.56 -6.02
N TYR A 209 -9.78 -17.81 -4.73
CA TYR A 209 -11.03 -17.48 -4.06
C TYR A 209 -11.19 -15.97 -3.86
N LEU A 210 -10.10 -15.22 -3.63
CA LEU A 210 -10.12 -13.77 -3.63
C LEU A 210 -10.53 -13.21 -5.01
N GLU A 211 -9.94 -13.73 -6.09
CA GLU A 211 -10.32 -13.38 -7.47
C GLU A 211 -11.81 -13.67 -7.74
N PHE A 212 -12.28 -14.86 -7.36
CA PHE A 212 -13.69 -15.25 -7.47
C PHE A 212 -14.62 -14.26 -6.74
N LYS A 213 -14.31 -13.91 -5.49
CA LYS A 213 -15.11 -12.95 -4.72
C LYS A 213 -15.09 -11.56 -5.32
N PHE A 214 -13.95 -11.14 -5.89
CA PHE A 214 -13.85 -9.84 -6.53
C PHE A 214 -14.63 -9.79 -7.85
N GLU A 215 -14.56 -10.83 -8.67
CA GLU A 215 -15.36 -10.96 -9.90
C GLU A 215 -16.87 -10.93 -9.59
N ASP A 216 -17.31 -11.70 -8.58
CA ASP A 216 -18.69 -11.71 -8.10
C ASP A 216 -19.14 -10.33 -7.58
N PHE A 217 -18.29 -9.64 -6.81
CA PHE A 217 -18.55 -8.28 -6.34
C PHE A 217 -18.76 -7.30 -7.50
N LEU A 218 -17.87 -7.31 -8.49
CA LEU A 218 -17.99 -6.44 -9.67
C LEU A 218 -19.25 -6.75 -10.48
N ASN A 219 -19.61 -8.03 -10.61
CA ASN A 219 -20.83 -8.45 -11.30
C ASN A 219 -22.11 -7.96 -10.60
N LYS A 220 -22.11 -7.93 -9.26
CA LYS A 220 -23.24 -7.43 -8.45
C LYS A 220 -23.28 -5.90 -8.34
N LYS A 221 -22.16 -5.21 -8.56
CA LYS A 221 -22.03 -3.75 -8.37
C LYS A 221 -21.44 -3.09 -9.62
N LEU A 222 -22.23 -3.06 -10.71
CA LEU A 222 -21.80 -2.61 -12.04
C LEU A 222 -21.14 -1.22 -12.09
N LYS A 223 -21.49 -0.30 -11.18
CA LYS A 223 -20.82 1.03 -11.11
C LYS A 223 -19.29 0.90 -10.92
N TYR A 224 -18.82 -0.11 -10.20
CA TYR A 224 -17.40 -0.34 -9.96
C TYR A 224 -16.67 -0.93 -11.18
N LYS A 225 -17.38 -1.58 -12.11
CA LYS A 225 -16.79 -2.06 -13.39
C LYS A 225 -16.29 -0.94 -14.30
N LYS A 226 -16.81 0.28 -14.13
CA LYS A 226 -16.32 1.47 -14.84
C LYS A 226 -14.98 1.96 -14.28
N ILE A 227 -14.65 1.61 -13.05
CA ILE A 227 -13.40 1.97 -12.37
C ILE A 227 -12.36 0.87 -12.60
N CYS A 228 -12.71 -0.37 -12.30
CA CYS A 228 -11.83 -1.53 -12.41
C CYS A 228 -12.56 -2.74 -12.97
N LYS A 229 -11.93 -3.45 -13.91
CA LYS A 229 -12.40 -4.72 -14.47
C LYS A 229 -11.49 -5.84 -13.99
N TYR A 230 -12.10 -6.97 -13.65
CA TYR A 230 -11.38 -8.22 -13.53
C TYR A 230 -11.14 -8.81 -14.93
N LYS A 231 -9.88 -9.05 -15.28
CA LYS A 231 -9.43 -9.61 -16.56
C LYS A 231 -8.94 -11.03 -16.37
N ARG A 232 -9.32 -11.90 -17.30
CA ARG A 232 -8.67 -13.19 -17.52
C ARG A 232 -8.10 -13.19 -18.93
N ASN A 233 -6.87 -12.73 -19.07
CA ASN A 233 -6.26 -12.69 -20.40
C ASN A 233 -5.54 -14.01 -20.68
N LYS A 234 -6.08 -14.82 -21.59
CA LYS A 234 -5.51 -16.12 -21.96
C LYS A 234 -4.74 -16.08 -23.28
N ASN A 235 -4.59 -14.89 -23.88
CA ASN A 235 -3.95 -14.76 -25.18
C ASN A 235 -2.42 -14.85 -25.03
N VAL A 236 -1.80 -15.68 -25.87
CA VAL A 236 -0.34 -15.83 -25.94
C VAL A 236 0.28 -14.45 -26.24
N GLY A 237 1.23 -14.01 -25.40
CA GLY A 237 1.91 -12.71 -25.52
C GLY A 237 1.20 -11.54 -24.82
N SER A 238 0.01 -11.76 -24.25
CA SER A 238 -0.66 -10.75 -23.42
C SER A 238 -0.11 -10.72 -21.99
N LEU A 239 -0.17 -9.55 -21.36
CA LEU A 239 0.22 -9.36 -19.97
C LEU A 239 -0.84 -9.99 -19.06
N ASP A 240 -0.42 -10.95 -18.23
CA ASP A 240 -1.30 -11.73 -17.33
C ASP A 240 -1.39 -11.05 -15.96
N PHE A 241 -2.40 -10.19 -15.82
CA PHE A 241 -2.73 -9.44 -14.61
C PHE A 241 -4.25 -9.45 -14.41
N ASP A 242 -4.68 -9.60 -13.16
CA ASP A 242 -6.09 -9.79 -12.80
C ASP A 242 -6.95 -8.53 -13.02
N LEU A 243 -6.34 -7.34 -12.99
CA LEU A 243 -7.07 -6.07 -12.89
C LEU A 243 -6.69 -5.11 -14.02
N GLU A 244 -7.70 -4.45 -14.59
CA GLU A 244 -7.56 -3.28 -15.45
C GLU A 244 -8.32 -2.09 -14.84
N PHE A 245 -7.59 -1.02 -14.56
CA PHE A 245 -8.15 0.25 -14.11
C PHE A 245 -8.48 1.13 -15.32
N VAL A 246 -9.74 1.09 -15.73
CA VAL A 246 -10.21 1.60 -17.02
C VAL A 246 -10.04 3.12 -17.12
N LYS A 247 -10.41 3.84 -16.05
CA LYS A 247 -10.42 5.32 -16.04
C LYS A 247 -9.02 5.91 -16.14
N ASN A 248 -8.06 5.28 -15.46
CA ASN A 248 -6.70 5.78 -15.29
C ASN A 248 -5.66 4.97 -16.10
N ASN A 249 -6.13 4.07 -16.96
CA ASN A 249 -5.36 3.24 -17.90
C ASN A 249 -4.09 2.63 -17.28
N PHE A 250 -4.26 1.73 -16.31
CA PHE A 250 -3.14 0.92 -15.79
C PHE A 250 -3.62 -0.46 -15.32
N LEU A 251 -2.68 -1.34 -14.99
CA LEU A 251 -2.97 -2.72 -14.60
C LEU A 251 -2.74 -2.96 -13.10
N GLY A 252 -3.31 -4.05 -12.60
CA GLY A 252 -3.03 -4.53 -11.25
C GLY A 252 -3.29 -6.02 -11.07
N ASP A 253 -2.97 -6.51 -9.89
CA ASP A 253 -3.07 -7.93 -9.56
C ASP A 253 -3.61 -8.14 -8.14
N LEU A 254 -4.41 -9.19 -7.94
CA LEU A 254 -4.95 -9.56 -6.64
C LEU A 254 -4.01 -10.55 -5.98
N LYS A 255 -3.53 -10.22 -4.77
CA LYS A 255 -2.62 -11.08 -4.04
C LYS A 255 -3.19 -11.44 -2.67
N THR A 256 -3.02 -12.68 -2.28
CA THR A 256 -3.07 -13.08 -0.87
C THR A 256 -1.65 -13.28 -0.34
N HIS A 257 -1.39 -12.80 0.87
CA HIS A 257 -0.05 -12.85 1.48
C HIS A 257 -0.12 -13.31 2.93
N ASP A 258 0.61 -14.35 3.31
CA ASP A 258 0.66 -14.77 4.72
C ASP A 258 1.48 -13.78 5.56
N VAL A 259 0.95 -13.37 6.71
CA VAL A 259 1.59 -12.41 7.63
C VAL A 259 3.00 -12.84 8.07
N ASN A 260 3.27 -14.15 8.10
CA ASN A 260 4.57 -14.69 8.49
C ASN A 260 5.55 -14.75 7.32
N SER A 261 5.11 -14.48 6.10
CA SER A 261 6.00 -14.44 4.94
C SER A 261 6.91 -13.21 4.99
N ARG A 262 8.14 -13.39 4.51
CA ARG A 262 9.17 -12.34 4.48
C ARG A 262 9.00 -11.36 3.32
N ALA A 263 8.21 -11.73 2.30
CA ALA A 263 8.02 -10.93 1.10
C ALA A 263 6.68 -11.23 0.41
N VAL A 264 6.09 -10.20 -0.21
CA VAL A 264 4.96 -10.34 -1.13
C VAL A 264 5.53 -10.80 -2.47
N LEU A 265 5.07 -11.96 -2.95
CA LEU A 265 5.46 -12.48 -4.25
C LEU A 265 4.64 -11.79 -5.35
N GLY A 266 5.31 -11.27 -6.37
CA GLY A 266 4.67 -10.65 -7.51
C GLY A 266 4.65 -11.53 -8.76
N ASN A 267 4.42 -10.88 -9.90
CA ASN A 267 4.35 -11.51 -11.21
C ASN A 267 5.76 -11.65 -11.82
N ASP A 268 5.80 -12.21 -13.04
CA ASP A 268 7.01 -12.33 -13.85
C ASP A 268 7.71 -10.97 -14.02
N LYS A 269 9.03 -10.95 -13.85
CA LYS A 269 9.82 -9.72 -13.83
C LYS A 269 9.76 -8.97 -15.16
N ILE A 270 9.80 -9.66 -16.28
CA ILE A 270 9.74 -9.05 -17.62
C ILE A 270 8.36 -8.42 -17.81
N SER A 271 7.31 -9.12 -17.41
CA SER A 271 5.93 -8.64 -17.50
C SER A 271 5.71 -7.39 -16.64
N VAL A 272 6.25 -7.37 -15.42
CA VAL A 272 6.16 -6.20 -14.53
C VAL A 272 6.90 -4.99 -15.11
N HIS A 273 8.13 -5.15 -15.60
CA HIS A 273 8.85 -4.04 -16.23
C HIS A 273 8.15 -3.53 -17.49
N LYS A 274 7.57 -4.43 -18.30
CA LYS A 274 6.76 -4.03 -19.45
C LYS A 274 5.56 -3.19 -19.02
N VAL A 275 4.84 -3.59 -17.96
CA VAL A 275 3.72 -2.77 -17.44
C VAL A 275 4.18 -1.41 -16.95
N ILE A 276 5.29 -1.33 -16.23
CA ILE A 276 5.79 -0.04 -15.72
C ILE A 276 6.17 0.88 -16.89
N ASN A 277 6.74 0.34 -17.97
CA ASN A 277 7.07 1.13 -19.16
C ASN A 277 5.83 1.56 -19.95
N ASP A 278 4.86 0.67 -20.13
CA ASP A 278 3.69 0.92 -20.98
C ASP A 278 2.59 1.73 -20.25
N TYR A 279 2.49 1.60 -18.93
CA TYR A 279 1.40 2.16 -18.10
C TYR A 279 1.88 2.99 -16.90
N GLU A 280 3.18 3.25 -16.79
CA GLU A 280 3.87 4.00 -15.72
C GLU A 280 3.84 3.35 -14.33
N ARG A 281 2.86 2.48 -14.05
CA ARG A 281 2.63 1.86 -12.75
C ARG A 281 1.89 0.51 -12.83
N LEU A 282 2.04 -0.26 -11.77
CA LEU A 282 1.34 -1.51 -11.49
C LEU A 282 0.86 -1.52 -10.04
N TRP A 283 -0.38 -1.91 -9.79
CA TRP A 283 -0.89 -2.09 -8.42
C TRP A 283 -0.96 -3.56 -8.01
N TYR A 284 -0.44 -3.87 -6.82
CA TYR A 284 -0.80 -5.10 -6.12
C TYR A 284 -1.79 -4.77 -5.01
N VAL A 285 -2.98 -5.36 -5.13
CA VAL A 285 -4.03 -5.29 -4.11
C VAL A 285 -3.88 -6.53 -3.25
N VAL A 286 -3.26 -6.36 -2.10
CA VAL A 286 -2.81 -7.45 -1.24
C VAL A 286 -3.73 -7.59 -0.04
N PHE A 287 -4.36 -8.76 0.08
CA PHE A 287 -5.01 -9.19 1.31
C PHE A 287 -4.04 -10.02 2.14
N GLU A 288 -3.56 -9.44 3.24
CA GLU A 288 -2.71 -10.16 4.19
C GLU A 288 -3.56 -11.06 5.09
N LEU A 289 -3.10 -12.28 5.32
CA LEU A 289 -3.85 -13.31 6.01
C LEU A 289 -2.99 -14.06 7.04
N THR A 290 -3.66 -14.70 8.00
CA THR A 290 -3.12 -15.80 8.79
C THR A 290 -3.75 -17.09 8.28
N SER A 291 -3.01 -18.20 8.37
CA SER A 291 -3.47 -19.49 7.86
C SER A 291 -3.25 -20.63 8.84
N GLU A 292 -4.19 -21.57 8.85
CA GLU A 292 -4.07 -22.86 9.50
C GLU A 292 -3.72 -23.91 8.44
N LYS A 293 -2.65 -24.68 8.63
CA LYS A 293 -2.23 -25.69 7.65
C LYS A 293 -3.11 -26.93 7.72
N ASP A 294 -3.48 -27.48 6.57
CA ASP A 294 -4.35 -28.65 6.44
C ASP A 294 -3.77 -29.93 7.07
N LYS A 295 -2.44 -30.04 7.12
CA LYS A 295 -1.76 -31.12 7.84
C LYS A 295 -2.10 -31.22 9.33
N ASN A 296 -2.56 -30.13 9.94
CA ASN A 296 -2.98 -30.12 11.35
C ASN A 296 -4.46 -30.53 11.52
N PHE A 297 -5.15 -30.85 10.43
CA PHE A 297 -6.58 -31.18 10.37
C PHE A 297 -6.81 -32.43 9.50
N ASP A 298 -5.95 -33.44 9.64
CA ASP A 298 -6.05 -34.75 8.94
C ASP A 298 -6.09 -34.66 7.41
N CYS A 299 -5.53 -33.59 6.84
CA CYS A 299 -5.52 -33.32 5.41
C CYS A 299 -6.93 -33.23 4.78
N LYS A 300 -7.94 -32.80 5.54
CA LYS A 300 -9.35 -32.77 5.10
C LYS A 300 -9.57 -31.98 3.80
N VAL A 301 -8.97 -30.80 3.67
CA VAL A 301 -9.10 -29.99 2.44
C VAL A 301 -8.41 -30.67 1.27
N SER A 302 -7.23 -31.26 1.49
CA SER A 302 -6.48 -31.95 0.44
C SER A 302 -7.20 -33.18 -0.07
N ARG A 303 -7.80 -33.98 0.82
CA ARG A 303 -8.64 -35.13 0.46
C ARG A 303 -9.83 -34.70 -0.39
N PHE A 304 -10.56 -33.68 0.06
CA PHE A 304 -11.67 -33.11 -0.70
C PHE A 304 -11.22 -32.61 -2.08
N TRP A 305 -10.13 -31.84 -2.14
CA TRP A 305 -9.61 -31.29 -3.39
C TRP A 305 -9.15 -32.38 -4.36
N ASN A 306 -8.42 -33.40 -3.89
CA ASN A 306 -7.98 -34.54 -4.73
C ASN A 306 -9.16 -35.39 -5.21
N GLN A 307 -10.20 -35.57 -4.39
CA GLN A 307 -11.46 -36.18 -4.82
C GLN A 307 -12.09 -35.38 -5.97
N LYS A 308 -12.23 -34.05 -5.83
CA LYS A 308 -12.78 -33.20 -6.90
C LYS A 308 -11.92 -33.15 -8.16
N LEU A 309 -10.60 -33.27 -8.04
CA LEU A 309 -9.70 -33.41 -9.20
C LEU A 309 -9.92 -34.72 -9.97
N ARG A 310 -10.24 -35.82 -9.28
CA ARG A 310 -10.60 -37.08 -9.93
C ARG A 310 -11.95 -36.97 -10.62
N GLU A 311 -12.97 -36.52 -9.90
CA GLU A 311 -14.35 -36.40 -10.39
C GLU A 311 -14.49 -35.44 -11.58
N LEU A 312 -13.81 -34.28 -11.53
CA LEU A 312 -14.04 -33.18 -12.49
C LEU A 312 -12.93 -33.01 -13.54
N ARG A 313 -11.77 -33.63 -13.35
CA ARG A 313 -10.60 -33.46 -14.24
C ARG A 313 -9.87 -34.76 -14.59
N ASN A 314 -10.36 -35.92 -14.16
CA ASN A 314 -9.72 -37.23 -14.35
C ASN A 314 -8.23 -37.25 -13.93
N LYS A 315 -7.87 -36.48 -12.90
CA LYS A 315 -6.50 -36.44 -12.38
C LYS A 315 -6.35 -37.36 -11.18
N ASN A 316 -5.68 -38.49 -11.38
CA ASN A 316 -5.35 -39.43 -10.31
C ASN A 316 -4.14 -38.93 -9.52
N LYS A 317 -4.40 -38.46 -8.30
CA LYS A 317 -3.39 -38.12 -7.29
C LYS A 317 -3.70 -38.87 -6.01
N GLU A 318 -2.66 -39.11 -5.22
CA GLU A 318 -2.79 -39.57 -3.84
C GLU A 318 -3.68 -38.62 -3.04
N ASP A 319 -4.51 -39.18 -2.16
CA ASP A 319 -5.53 -38.42 -1.41
C ASP A 319 -4.97 -37.28 -0.58
N ILE A 320 -3.77 -37.44 -0.03
CA ILE A 320 -3.12 -36.45 0.83
C ILE A 320 -2.09 -35.59 0.08
N SER A 321 -2.03 -35.69 -1.24
CA SER A 321 -1.15 -34.86 -2.06
C SER A 321 -1.42 -33.38 -1.76
N TYR A 322 -0.34 -32.61 -1.55
CA TYR A 322 -0.35 -31.19 -1.17
C TYR A 322 -0.68 -30.85 0.29
N CYS A 323 -0.97 -31.82 1.15
CA CYS A 323 -1.40 -31.59 2.54
C CYS A 323 -0.51 -30.65 3.37
N ASN A 324 0.82 -30.74 3.19
CA ASN A 324 1.77 -29.88 3.90
C ASN A 324 1.70 -28.39 3.51
N LYS A 325 1.19 -28.08 2.32
CA LYS A 325 1.10 -26.72 1.75
C LYS A 325 -0.34 -26.19 1.72
N MET A 326 -1.32 -27.09 1.71
CA MET A 326 -2.74 -26.75 1.70
C MET A 326 -3.13 -26.01 2.98
N LYS A 327 -4.05 -25.05 2.85
CA LYS A 327 -4.59 -24.26 3.97
C LYS A 327 -5.97 -24.82 4.32
N TYR A 328 -6.19 -25.11 5.60
CA TYR A 328 -7.48 -25.54 6.14
C TYR A 328 -8.42 -24.35 6.26
N ASN A 329 -7.99 -23.33 7.00
CA ASN A 329 -8.68 -22.05 7.15
C ASN A 329 -7.69 -20.90 6.91
N ILE A 330 -8.24 -19.75 6.52
CA ILE A 330 -7.51 -18.48 6.54
C ILE A 330 -8.35 -17.39 7.21
N VAL A 331 -7.67 -16.37 7.71
CA VAL A 331 -8.27 -15.17 8.29
C VAL A 331 -7.63 -13.93 7.68
N LEU A 332 -8.42 -13.07 7.04
CA LEU A 332 -7.96 -11.84 6.41
C LEU A 332 -7.75 -10.74 7.45
N ASN A 333 -6.54 -10.23 7.57
CA ASN A 333 -6.15 -9.26 8.62
C ASN A 333 -6.06 -7.83 8.09
N ASN A 334 -5.40 -7.64 6.95
CA ASN A 334 -5.12 -6.31 6.40
C ASN A 334 -5.35 -6.28 4.90
N LEU A 335 -5.70 -5.10 4.40
CA LEU A 335 -5.65 -4.75 2.98
C LEU A 335 -4.50 -3.76 2.77
N TYR A 336 -3.64 -4.05 1.81
CA TYR A 336 -2.64 -3.13 1.28
C TYR A 336 -2.90 -2.89 -0.20
N ILE A 337 -2.71 -1.65 -0.65
CA ILE A 337 -2.50 -1.37 -2.07
C ILE A 337 -1.06 -0.91 -2.21
N LEU A 338 -0.28 -1.71 -2.94
CA LEU A 338 1.12 -1.47 -3.22
C LEU A 338 1.23 -0.98 -4.66
N GLU A 339 1.85 0.17 -4.88
CA GLU A 339 2.16 0.66 -6.22
C GLU A 339 3.64 0.38 -6.53
N ILE A 340 3.88 -0.24 -7.68
CA ILE A 340 5.20 -0.36 -8.30
C ILE A 340 5.25 0.62 -9.47
N ASN A 341 6.31 1.41 -9.56
CA ASN A 341 6.56 2.34 -10.65
C ASN A 341 8.07 2.52 -10.88
N LYS A 342 8.43 3.35 -11.87
CA LYS A 342 9.84 3.65 -12.23
C LYS A 342 10.71 4.14 -11.07
N PHE A 343 10.13 4.70 -10.02
CA PHE A 343 10.87 5.27 -8.89
C PHE A 343 11.24 4.22 -7.84
N ASN A 344 10.34 3.26 -7.60
CA ASN A 344 10.52 2.26 -6.55
C ASN A 344 10.83 0.83 -7.06
N GLU A 345 10.75 0.57 -8.37
CA GLU A 345 11.04 -0.76 -8.94
C GLU A 345 12.46 -1.27 -8.61
N LYS A 346 13.42 -0.37 -8.44
CA LYS A 346 14.81 -0.71 -8.03
C LYS A 346 14.92 -1.34 -6.63
N TYR A 347 13.85 -1.28 -5.83
CA TYR A 347 13.77 -1.91 -4.51
C TYR A 347 13.12 -3.29 -4.54
N LEU A 348 12.71 -3.78 -5.71
CA LEU A 348 12.26 -5.15 -5.90
C LEU A 348 13.44 -6.12 -5.80
N SER A 349 13.19 -7.31 -5.26
CA SER A 349 14.15 -8.43 -5.28
C SER A 349 13.69 -9.53 -6.22
N ASP A 350 14.64 -10.36 -6.67
CA ASP A 350 14.37 -11.47 -7.58
C ASP A 350 14.03 -12.75 -6.81
N MET A 351 12.97 -13.45 -7.24
CA MET A 351 12.61 -14.80 -6.81
C MET A 351 12.97 -15.80 -7.91
N LYS A 352 13.90 -16.70 -7.61
CA LYS A 352 14.17 -17.87 -8.46
C LYS A 352 13.09 -18.93 -8.21
N GLN A 353 12.30 -19.24 -9.24
CA GLN A 353 11.16 -20.15 -9.15
C GLN A 353 11.53 -21.65 -9.38
N GLY A 354 12.81 -21.95 -9.60
CA GLY A 354 13.28 -23.29 -9.96
C GLY A 354 13.01 -23.62 -11.43
N ARG A 355 12.53 -24.84 -11.69
CA ARG A 355 12.28 -25.36 -13.05
C ARG A 355 10.80 -25.67 -13.27
N ASN A 356 10.38 -25.62 -14.53
CA ASN A 356 9.11 -26.11 -15.03
C ASN A 356 9.10 -27.65 -15.06
N SER A 357 7.93 -28.25 -15.31
CA SER A 357 7.77 -29.70 -15.44
C SER A 357 8.48 -30.28 -16.68
N ASP A 358 8.81 -29.45 -17.66
CA ASP A 358 9.63 -29.78 -18.85
C ASP A 358 11.15 -29.66 -18.58
N GLY A 359 11.56 -29.30 -17.36
CA GLY A 359 12.95 -29.11 -16.97
C GLY A 359 13.53 -27.72 -17.27
N ASN A 360 12.83 -26.85 -18.00
CA ASN A 360 13.31 -25.50 -18.30
C ASN A 360 13.30 -24.60 -17.05
N LEU A 361 14.23 -23.66 -16.95
CA LEU A 361 14.21 -22.68 -15.86
C LEU A 361 12.96 -21.82 -15.97
N ARG A 362 12.27 -21.64 -14.84
CA ARG A 362 11.16 -20.69 -14.77
C ARG A 362 11.72 -19.27 -14.77
N ASN A 363 11.04 -18.38 -15.47
CA ASN A 363 11.35 -16.96 -15.42
C ASN A 363 11.36 -16.44 -13.98
N LEU A 364 12.15 -15.40 -13.74
CA LEU A 364 12.21 -14.75 -12.45
C LEU A 364 10.90 -14.04 -12.13
N LYS A 365 10.46 -14.13 -10.88
CA LYS A 365 9.40 -13.28 -10.34
C LYS A 365 10.02 -12.16 -9.53
N ILE A 366 9.30 -11.05 -9.41
CA ILE A 366 9.66 -10.01 -8.45
C ILE A 366 9.13 -10.35 -7.06
N MET A 367 9.78 -9.78 -6.05
CA MET A 367 9.34 -9.80 -4.65
C MET A 367 9.45 -8.40 -4.05
N ILE A 368 8.47 -8.06 -3.22
CA ILE A 368 8.54 -6.90 -2.34
C ILE A 368 8.88 -7.41 -0.94
N ASN A 369 10.10 -7.15 -0.47
CA ASN A 369 10.50 -7.56 0.87
C ASN A 369 9.71 -6.79 1.93
N LYS A 370 9.31 -7.47 3.01
CA LYS A 370 8.54 -6.87 4.11
C LYS A 370 9.26 -5.68 4.76
N LYS A 371 10.60 -5.65 4.72
CA LYS A 371 11.41 -4.53 5.23
C LYS A 371 11.28 -3.25 4.38
N ASP A 372 10.96 -3.40 3.09
CA ASP A 372 10.89 -2.30 2.11
C ASP A 372 9.44 -1.98 1.71
N ILE A 373 8.46 -2.75 2.18
CA ILE A 373 7.04 -2.68 1.77
C ILE A 373 6.45 -1.28 1.91
N ASP A 374 6.81 -0.53 2.96
CA ASP A 374 6.28 0.82 3.20
C ASP A 374 6.66 1.84 2.10
N ASN A 375 7.67 1.53 1.26
CA ASN A 375 8.03 2.31 0.08
C ASN A 375 7.17 2.00 -1.17
N PHE A 376 6.26 1.03 -1.06
CA PHE A 376 5.29 0.69 -2.10
C PHE A 376 3.85 0.96 -1.64
N VAL A 377 3.59 1.00 -0.33
CA VAL A 377 2.24 1.20 0.21
C VAL A 377 1.70 2.59 -0.14
N ILE A 378 0.61 2.61 -0.92
CA ILE A 378 -0.22 3.79 -1.15
C ILE A 378 -1.53 3.77 -0.37
N TYR A 379 -1.95 2.59 0.11
CA TYR A 379 -3.13 2.43 0.95
C TYR A 379 -2.96 1.27 1.93
N ARG A 380 -3.49 1.43 3.14
CA ARG A 380 -3.50 0.41 4.20
C ARG A 380 -4.80 0.49 4.98
N LYS A 381 -5.41 -0.67 5.24
CA LYS A 381 -6.58 -0.82 6.10
C LYS A 381 -6.46 -2.09 6.94
N ASN A 382 -6.66 -1.94 8.25
CA ASN A 382 -6.88 -3.09 9.14
C ASN A 382 -8.34 -3.52 8.99
N LEU A 383 -8.57 -4.81 8.75
CA LEU A 383 -9.90 -5.35 8.45
C LEU A 383 -10.73 -5.66 9.71
N TYR A 384 -10.15 -5.48 10.90
CA TYR A 384 -10.76 -5.72 12.21
C TYR A 384 -10.91 -4.47 13.09
N SER A 385 -10.26 -3.36 12.73
CA SER A 385 -10.47 -2.10 13.43
C SER A 385 -11.83 -1.51 13.03
N GLN A 386 -12.82 -1.64 13.91
CA GLN A 386 -14.04 -0.82 13.90
C GLN A 386 -13.81 0.47 14.67
#